data_AF-A0AA37SU65-F1
#
_entry.id   AF-A0AA37SU65-F1
#
_cell.length_a   1.000
_cell.length_b   1.000
_cell.length_c   1.000
_cell.angle_alpha   90.00
_cell.angle_beta   90.00
_cell.angle_gamma   90.00
#
_symmetry.space_group_name_H-M   'P 1'
#
loop_
_entity.id
_entity.type
_entity.pdbx_description
1 polymer ?
#
loop_
_entity_poly.entity_id
_entity_poly.type
_entity_poly.pdbx_seq_one_letter_code
_entity_poly.pdbx_strand_id
1 'polypeptide(L)' 'MKYEYHSVFLSTPRQEPKKYMKNNEYVVDGIQFTRDIQSTIHEMAQQGYELTQTIPIISTIYLQNTFTDGATLIFRKELG' A
#
# COMPACT_ATOMS: atom_id res chain seq x y z
N MET A 1 -1.27 27.68 10.47
CA MET A 1 -0.31 26.57 10.30
C MET A 1 -0.27 26.20 8.83
N LYS A 2 0.92 26.07 8.24
CA LYS A 2 1.10 25.61 6.86
C LYS A 2 1.52 24.15 6.90
N TYR A 3 1.01 23.35 5.97
CA TYR A 3 1.30 21.93 5.88
C TYR A 3 1.79 21.59 4.48
N GLU A 4 2.77 20.70 4.41
CA GLU A 4 3.16 19.97 3.20
C GLU A 4 2.48 18.60 3.23
N TYR A 5 1.93 18.15 2.10
CA TYR A 5 1.27 16.85 1.97
C TYR A 5 1.99 15.98 0.96
N HIS A 6 2.11 14.69 1.27
CA HIS A 6 2.72 13.70 0.38
C HIS A 6 1.87 12.44 0.34
N SER A 7 1.72 11.85 -0.85
CA SER A 7 0.95 10.62 -1.04
C SER A 7 1.83 9.54 -1.64
N VAL A 8 1.83 8.35 -1.04
CA VAL A 8 2.55 7.17 -1.55
C VAL A 8 1.54 6.09 -1.90
N PHE A 9 1.57 5.62 -3.15
CA PHE A 9 0.78 4.48 -3.59
C PHE A 9 1.63 3.21 -3.54
N LEU A 10 1.09 2.19 -2.87
CA LEU A 10 1.68 0.85 -2.79
C LEU A 10 0.68 -0.14 -3.37
N SER A 11 1.15 -1.13 -4.12
CA SER A 11 0.32 -2.23 -4.63
C SER A 11 1.08 -3.54 -4.61
N THR A 12 0.38 -4.63 -4.36
CA THR A 12 0.90 -5.96 -4.67
C THR A 12 1.10 -6.13 -6.18
N PRO A 13 2.05 -6.94 -6.62
CA PRO A 13 2.20 -7.27 -8.03
C PRO A 13 0.88 -7.81 -8.61
N ARG A 14 0.60 -7.47 -9.88
CA ARG A 14 -0.56 -8.02 -10.59
C ARG A 14 -0.45 -9.55 -10.63
N GLN A 15 -1.35 -10.23 -9.92
CA GLN A 15 -1.40 -11.69 -9.95
C GLN A 15 -2.26 -12.13 -11.14
N GLU A 16 -1.66 -12.87 -12.08
CA GLU A 16 -2.41 -13.56 -13.14
C GLU A 16 -3.30 -14.65 -12.53
N PRO A 17 -4.46 -14.94 -13.14
CA PRO A 17 -5.35 -15.99 -12.66
C PRO A 17 -4.75 -17.37 -12.95
N LYS A 18 -3.83 -17.82 -12.11
CA LYS A 18 -3.39 -19.21 -12.12
C LYS A 18 -4.42 -20.05 -11.39
N LYS A 19 -5.06 -20.95 -12.15
CA LYS A 19 -5.98 -21.99 -11.69
C LYS A 19 -5.34 -22.68 -10.46
N TYR A 20 -5.82 -22.35 -9.26
CA TYR A 20 -5.30 -22.80 -7.95
C TYR A 20 -3.90 -22.28 -7.56
N MET A 21 -3.75 -20.98 -7.28
CA MET A 21 -2.63 -20.50 -6.44
C MET A 21 -2.85 -20.98 -5.00
N LYS A 22 -1.86 -21.66 -4.42
CA LYS A 22 -1.90 -22.18 -3.05
C LYS A 22 -2.06 -21.02 -2.07
N ASN A 23 -2.91 -21.19 -1.04
CA ASN A 23 -3.12 -20.20 0.03
C ASN A 23 -1.82 -19.59 0.60
N ASN A 24 -0.71 -20.32 0.56
CA ASN A 24 0.60 -19.85 1.02
C ASN A 24 1.15 -18.67 0.20
N GLU A 25 0.90 -18.60 -1.11
CA GLU A 25 1.43 -17.51 -1.96
C GLU A 25 0.70 -16.19 -1.65
N TYR A 26 -0.64 -16.23 -1.50
CA TYR A 26 -1.43 -15.07 -1.06
C TYR A 26 -1.02 -14.54 0.32
N VAL A 27 -0.73 -15.45 1.26
CA VAL A 27 -0.28 -15.07 2.61
C VAL A 27 1.10 -14.40 2.56
N VAL A 28 2.02 -14.91 1.72
CA VAL A 28 3.36 -14.31 1.56
C VAL A 28 3.26 -12.91 0.95
N ASP A 29 2.45 -12.72 -0.09
CA ASP A 29 2.27 -11.42 -0.74
C ASP A 29 1.62 -10.39 0.19
N GLY A 30 0.63 -10.79 0.98
CA GLY A 30 0.02 -9.93 2.00
C GLY A 30 1.00 -9.54 3.13
N ILE A 31 1.86 -10.47 3.55
CA ILE A 31 2.92 -10.18 4.53
C ILE A 31 3.94 -9.19 3.95
N GLN A 32 4.37 -9.38 2.70
CA GLN A 32 5.32 -8.47 2.06
C GLN A 32 4.72 -7.08 1.91
N PHE A 33 3.46 -6.99 1.45
CA PHE A 33 2.75 -5.71 1.34
C PHE A 33 2.63 -4.97 2.68
N THR A 34 2.35 -5.71 3.76
CA THR A 34 2.31 -5.13 5.12
C THR A 34 3.68 -4.58 5.53
N ARG A 35 4.77 -5.28 5.20
CA ARG A 35 6.15 -4.81 5.46
C ARG A 35 6.48 -3.56 4.66
N ASP A 36 6.05 -3.49 3.39
CA ASP A 36 6.31 -2.34 2.53
C ASP A 36 5.58 -1.09 3.05
N ILE A 37 4.33 -1.24 3.53
CA ILE A 37 3.60 -0.17 4.23
C ILE A 37 4.37 0.29 5.47
N GLN A 38 4.83 -0.64 6.30
CA GLN A 38 5.56 -0.32 7.53
C GLN A 38 6.89 0.40 7.24
N SER A 39 7.66 -0.05 6.24
CA SER A 39 8.91 0.61 5.82
C SER A 39 8.63 2.02 5.33
N THR A 40 7.62 2.20 4.48
CA THR A 40 7.23 3.51 3.94
C THR A 40 6.85 4.48 5.05
N ILE A 41 6.07 4.03 6.03
CA ILE A 41 5.70 4.86 7.19
C ILE A 41 6.96 5.26 7.98
N HIS A 42 7.87 4.32 8.20
CA HIS A 42 9.11 4.57 8.92
C HIS A 42 10.01 5.61 8.20
N GLU A 43 10.20 5.44 6.89
CA GLU A 43 11.00 6.34 6.05
C GLU A 43 10.41 7.77 5.99
N MET A 44 9.08 7.89 5.92
CA MET A 44 8.39 9.18 5.97
C MET A 44 8.52 9.83 7.35
N ALA A 45 8.39 9.06 8.43
CA ALA A 45 8.59 9.55 9.78
C ALA A 45 10.01 10.10 10.01
N GLN A 46 11.04 9.44 9.46
CA GLN A 46 12.43 9.94 9.49
C GLN A 46 12.59 11.29 8.78
N GLN A 47 11.73 11.61 7.82
CA GLN A 47 11.71 12.89 7.10
C GLN A 47 10.84 13.96 7.79
N GLY A 48 10.26 13.64 8.95
CA GLY A 48 9.39 14.52 9.74
C GLY A 48 7.94 14.57 9.25
N TYR A 49 7.51 13.57 8.47
CA TYR A 49 6.13 13.44 8.06
C TYR A 49 5.34 12.55 9.03
N GLU A 50 4.08 12.91 9.26
CA GLU A 50 3.11 12.13 10.01
C GLU A 50 2.13 11.44 9.05
N LEU A 51 1.84 10.16 9.27
CA LEU A 51 0.76 9.48 8.57
C LEU A 51 -0.59 10.04 9.05
N THR A 52 -1.44 10.42 8.09
CA THR A 52 -2.76 11.01 8.37
C THR A 52 -3.91 10.13 7.91
N GLN A 53 -3.73 9.40 6.81
CA GLN A 53 -4.78 8.57 6.23
C GLN A 53 -4.17 7.39 5.48
N THR A 54 -4.85 6.25 5.57
CA THR A 54 -4.62 5.07 4.73
C THR A 54 -5.90 4.80 3.94
N ILE A 55 -5.80 4.77 2.61
CA ILE A 55 -6.91 4.48 1.71
C ILE A 55 -6.66 3.12 1.08
N PRO A 56 -7.39 2.05 1.48
CA PRO A 56 -7.26 0.75 0.84
C PRO A 56 -7.83 0.81 -0.58
N ILE A 57 -7.12 0.18 -1.52
CA ILE A 57 -7.52 0.04 -2.91
C ILE A 57 -7.62 -1.45 -3.19
N ILE A 58 -8.85 -1.94 -3.28
CA ILE A 58 -9.14 -3.31 -3.66
C ILE A 58 -9.66 -3.26 -5.10
N SER A 59 -8.81 -3.60 -6.06
CA SER A 59 -9.22 -3.66 -7.46
C SER A 59 -9.45 -5.11 -7.87
N THR A 60 -10.71 -5.52 -7.85
CA THR A 60 -11.14 -6.80 -8.43
C THR A 60 -11.60 -6.54 -9.86
N ILE A 61 -10.75 -6.83 -10.86
CA ILE A 61 -11.19 -6.78 -12.26
C ILE A 61 -11.89 -8.11 -12.58
N TYR A 62 -13.22 -8.13 -12.45
CA TYR A 62 -14.08 -9.30 -12.68
C TYR A 62 -13.92 -9.94 -14.07
N LEU A 63 -13.41 -9.21 -15.06
CA LEU A 63 -13.20 -9.73 -16.42
C LEU A 63 -11.96 -10.62 -16.58
N GLN A 64 -11.01 -10.59 -15.63
CA GLN A 64 -9.73 -11.30 -15.78
C GLN A 64 -9.30 -12.11 -14.55
N ASN A 65 -10.12 -12.21 -13.50
CA ASN A 65 -9.76 -12.89 -12.24
C ASN A 65 -8.42 -12.42 -11.65
N THR A 66 -7.95 -11.23 -12.05
CA THR A 66 -6.75 -10.58 -11.52
C THR A 66 -7.17 -9.79 -10.29
N PHE A 67 -6.50 -10.07 -9.18
CA PHE A 67 -6.66 -9.34 -7.93
C PHE A 67 -5.42 -8.46 -7.73
N THR A 68 -5.63 -7.22 -7.31
CA THR A 68 -4.55 -6.33 -6.90
C THR A 68 -5.00 -5.61 -5.64
N ASP A 69 -4.27 -5.89 -4.56
CA ASP A 69 -4.37 -5.14 -3.32
C ASP A 69 -3.44 -3.94 -3.41
N GLY A 70 -3.92 -2.80 -2.95
CA GLY A 70 -3.11 -1.60 -2.84
C GLY A 70 -3.57 -0.71 -1.71
N ALA A 71 -2.77 0.30 -1.43
CA ALA A 71 -3.08 1.32 -0.45
C ALA A 71 -2.44 2.64 -0.87
N THR A 72 -3.16 3.72 -0.68
CA THR A 72 -2.57 5.07 -0.69
C THR A 72 -2.36 5.52 0.75
N LEU A 73 -1.12 5.86 1.07
CA LEU A 73 -0.73 6.44 2.35
C LEU A 73 -0.62 7.95 2.17
N ILE A 74 -1.33 8.72 2.99
CA ILE A 74 -1.30 10.20 2.97
C ILE A 74 -0.57 10.69 4.20
N PHE A 75 0.48 11.46 3.96
CA PHE A 75 1.34 12.03 4.95
C PHE A 75 1.21 13.56 4.97
N ARG A 76 1.43 14.16 6.14
CA ARG A 76 1.56 15.61 6.29
C ARG A 76 2.84 15.97 7.06
N LYS A 77 3.35 17.16 6.84
CA LYS A 77 4.44 17.75 7.62
C LYS A 77 4.14 19.21 7.90
N GLU A 78 4.32 19.64 9.14
CA GLU A 78 4.18 21.06 9.49
C GLU A 78 5.34 21.87 8.94
N LEU A 79 5.00 22.95 8.25
CA LEU A 79 5.94 23.98 7.83
C LEU A 79 5.82 25.12 8.83
N GLY A 80 6.92 25.42 9.51
CA GLY A 80 7.02 26.48 10.52
C GLY A 80 6.54 27.85 10.06
#